data_AF-A0A6P7GST4-F1
#
_entry.id   AF-A0A6P7GST4-F1
#
_cell.length_a   1.000
_cell.length_b   1.000
_cell.length_c   1.000
_cell.angle_alpha   90.00
_cell.angle_beta   90.00
_cell.angle_gamma   90.00
#
_symmetry.space_group_name_H-M   'P 1'
#
loop_
_entity.id
_entity.type
_entity.pdbx_description
1 polymer ?
#
loop_
_entity_poly.entity_id
_entity_poly.type
_entity_poly.pdbx_seq_one_letter_code
_entity_poly.pdbx_strand_id
1 'polypeptide(L)'
;MIQQAVGGVTQLVSVVSASILLVIVLWIGPFFETLPKCVLASIIVVALKGMLLQCTLLPRYWRLSRWDAIVWIVTFSVTCFVQISYGLAAGVGVSLLSIFVQGYKPYTCLLGIVPNTDLYLDIKRYKGTTSPVFEVMHKCDEVEKKEKKFLIFPTVHDAVLYTQVNVLSKDK
;
A
#
# COMPACT_ATOMS: atom_id res chain seq x y z
N MET A 1 8.79 19.31 5.34
CA MET A 1 7.68 20.28 5.33
C MET A 1 8.12 21.69 5.72
N ILE A 2 8.82 21.95 6.82
CA ILE A 2 9.28 23.31 7.17
C ILE A 2 10.15 23.94 6.07
N GLN A 3 11.17 23.23 5.56
CA GLN A 3 12.06 23.79 4.52
C GLN A 3 11.31 24.19 3.23
N GLN A 4 10.30 23.41 2.83
CA GLN A 4 9.46 23.72 1.67
C GLN A 4 8.46 24.85 1.96
N ALA A 5 7.92 24.92 3.19
CA ALA A 5 7.00 25.98 3.61
C ALA A 5 7.66 27.36 3.63
N VAL A 6 8.97 27.43 3.86
CA VAL A 6 9.76 28.69 3.82
C VAL A 6 10.38 28.92 2.42
N GLY A 7 9.97 28.16 1.40
CA GLY A 7 10.40 28.38 0.00
C GLY A 7 11.77 27.79 -0.36
N GLY A 8 12.32 26.88 0.44
CA GLY A 8 13.57 26.20 0.14
C GLY A 8 13.41 25.13 -0.94
N VAL A 9 13.86 25.44 -2.17
CA VAL A 9 13.73 24.56 -3.35
C VAL A 9 15.02 23.81 -3.72
N THR A 10 16.19 24.29 -3.28
CA THR A 10 17.51 23.72 -3.65
C THR A 10 18.13 22.87 -2.53
N GLN A 11 18.92 21.85 -2.90
CA GLN A 11 19.70 21.01 -1.96
C GLN A 11 20.78 21.80 -1.19
N LEU A 12 21.17 22.99 -1.66
CA LEU A 12 22.04 23.90 -0.91
C LEU A 12 21.47 24.27 0.47
N VAL A 13 20.14 24.34 0.61
CA VAL A 13 19.49 24.69 1.88
C VAL A 13 19.81 23.65 2.96
N SER A 14 19.79 22.35 2.62
CA SER A 14 20.15 21.30 3.58
C SER A 14 21.63 21.34 3.98
N VAL A 15 22.52 21.70 3.04
CA VAL A 15 23.96 21.83 3.33
C VAL A 15 24.19 22.99 4.30
N VAL A 16 23.55 24.13 4.06
CA VAL A 16 23.63 25.29 4.94
C VAL A 16 23.07 24.96 6.33
N SER A 17 21.89 24.35 6.43
CA SER A 17 21.33 23.94 7.72
C SER A 17 22.22 22.95 8.48
N ALA A 18 22.79 21.96 7.80
CA ALA A 18 23.71 21.00 8.41
C ALA A 18 25.00 21.67 8.91
N SER A 19 25.56 22.60 8.12
CA SER A 19 26.76 23.35 8.52
C SER A 19 26.52 24.21 9.77
N ILE A 20 25.37 24.87 9.84
CA ILE A 20 24.98 25.68 11.01
C ILE A 20 24.83 24.78 12.24
N LEU A 21 24.13 23.64 12.12
CA LEU A 21 24.00 22.68 13.22
C LEU A 21 25.36 22.15 13.69
N LEU A 22 26.29 21.88 12.77
CA LEU A 22 27.64 21.43 13.10
C LEU A 22 28.40 22.49 13.92
N VAL A 23 28.33 23.76 13.52
CA VAL A 23 28.95 24.87 14.26
C VAL A 23 28.33 25.04 15.64
N ILE A 24 26.99 24.94 15.75
CA ILE A 24 26.29 25.01 17.04
C ILE A 24 26.74 23.88 17.96
N VAL A 25 26.81 22.64 17.49
CA VAL A 25 27.21 21.50 18.33
C VAL A 25 28.65 21.64 18.81
N LEU A 26 29.58 22.11 17.97
CA LEU A 26 30.98 22.28 18.36
C LEU A 26 31.20 23.43 19.35
N TRP A 27 30.55 24.58 19.15
CA TRP A 27 30.81 25.78 19.95
C TRP A 27 29.87 25.91 21.17
N ILE A 28 28.59 25.58 20.98
CA ILE A 28 27.52 25.66 22.00
C ILE A 28 27.30 24.32 22.71
N GLY A 29 27.90 23.22 22.24
CA GLY A 29 27.94 21.93 22.94
C GLY A 29 28.17 21.99 24.45
N PRO A 30 29.17 22.73 24.98
CA PRO A 30 29.40 22.82 26.44
C PRO A 30 28.26 23.51 27.20
N PHE A 31 27.50 24.40 26.56
CA PHE A 31 26.30 24.98 27.18
C PHE A 31 25.16 23.95 27.29
N PHE A 32 25.08 22.98 26.38
CA PHE A 32 24.07 21.92 26.39
C PHE A 32 24.26 20.88 27.50
N GLU A 33 25.43 20.79 28.14
CA GLU A 33 25.59 19.92 29.32
C GLU A 33 24.77 20.39 30.52
N THR A 34 24.60 21.70 30.66
CA THR A 34 23.78 22.29 31.74
C THR A 34 22.28 22.23 31.46
N LEU A 35 21.86 21.79 30.27
CA LEU A 35 20.46 21.71 29.93
C LEU A 35 19.77 20.56 30.67
N PRO A 36 18.66 20.82 31.39
CA PRO A 36 17.91 19.77 32.06
C PRO A 36 17.36 18.74 31.07
N LYS A 37 17.45 17.44 31.43
CA LYS A 37 16.87 16.34 30.63
C LYS A 37 15.37 16.54 30.33
N CYS A 38 14.67 17.29 31.16
CA CYS A 38 13.27 17.66 30.99
C CYS A 38 13.00 18.43 29.70
N VAL A 39 13.89 19.35 29.30
CA VAL A 39 13.73 20.15 28.08
C VAL A 39 13.84 19.25 26.85
N LEU A 40 14.84 18.37 26.82
CA LEU A 40 15.03 17.39 25.75
C LEU A 40 13.81 16.47 25.60
N ALA A 41 13.29 15.96 26.72
CA ALA A 41 12.09 15.13 26.72
C ALA A 41 10.87 15.88 26.14
N SER A 42 10.68 17.16 26.50
CA SER A 42 9.58 17.98 25.99
C SER A 42 9.63 18.16 24.46
N ILE A 43 10.82 18.38 23.91
CA ILE A 43 11.03 18.51 22.46
C ILE A 43 10.67 17.21 21.75
N ILE A 44 11.09 16.05 22.30
CA ILE A 44 10.75 14.74 21.76
C ILE A 44 9.23 14.51 21.76
N VAL A 45 8.53 14.83 22.86
CA VAL A 45 7.07 14.68 22.95
C VAL A 45 6.35 15.57 21.92
N VAL A 46 6.79 16.82 21.75
CA VAL A 46 6.23 17.72 20.74
C VAL A 46 6.46 17.19 19.32
N ALA A 47 7.65 16.64 19.03
CA ALA A 47 7.95 16.02 17.74
C ALA A 47 7.10 14.77 17.48
N LEU A 48 6.85 13.95 18.50
CA LEU A 48 6.05 12.73 18.41
C LEU A 48 4.54 12.97 18.40
N LYS A 49 4.07 14.15 18.83
CA LYS A 49 2.62 14.48 18.89
C LYS A 49 1.90 14.21 17.57
N GLY A 50 2.51 14.57 16.44
CA GLY A 50 1.91 14.33 15.12
C GLY A 50 1.80 12.85 14.76
N MET A 51 2.79 12.04 15.17
CA MET A 51 2.80 10.60 14.94
C MET A 51 1.82 9.87 15.86
N LEU A 52 1.72 10.28 17.14
CA LEU A 52 0.74 9.72 18.09
C LEU A 52 -0.71 10.03 17.69
N LEU A 53 -0.96 11.15 17.00
CA LEU A 53 -2.29 11.44 16.43
C LEU A 53 -2.71 10.39 15.38
N GLN A 54 -1.76 9.70 14.74
CA GLN A 54 -2.10 8.61 13.83
C GLN A 54 -2.62 7.37 14.58
N CYS A 55 -2.14 7.13 15.81
CA CYS A 55 -2.63 6.02 16.64
C CYS A 55 -4.10 6.22 17.04
N THR A 56 -4.56 7.45 17.24
CA THR A 56 -5.98 7.71 17.56
C THR A 56 -6.92 7.52 16.37
N LEU A 57 -6.38 7.42 15.14
CA LEU A 57 -7.15 7.07 13.94
C LEU A 57 -7.35 5.56 13.77
N LEU A 58 -6.69 4.72 14.57
CA LEU A 58 -6.84 3.26 14.56
C LEU A 58 -8.30 2.75 14.56
N PRO A 59 -9.21 3.23 15.44
CA PRO A 59 -10.61 2.79 15.43
C PRO A 59 -11.33 3.14 14.13
N ARG A 60 -10.91 4.21 13.43
CA ARG A 60 -11.44 4.56 12.11
C ARG A 60 -10.96 3.58 11.05
N TYR A 61 -9.69 3.17 11.10
CA TYR A 61 -9.15 2.13 10.20
C TYR A 61 -9.86 0.79 10.36
N TRP A 62 -10.16 0.39 11.59
CA TRP A 62 -10.88 -0.87 11.87
C TRP A 62 -12.26 -0.95 11.17
N ARG A 63 -12.96 0.18 11.03
CA ARG A 63 -14.25 0.24 10.33
C ARG A 63 -14.13 0.12 8.81
N LEU A 64 -12.99 0.48 8.24
CA LEU A 64 -12.79 0.50 6.79
C LEU A 64 -12.26 -0.84 6.27
N SER A 65 -11.21 -1.37 6.90
CA SER A 65 -10.58 -2.64 6.51
C SER A 65 -10.00 -3.31 7.76
N ARG A 66 -10.52 -4.50 8.09
CA ARG A 66 -10.07 -5.26 9.26
C ARG A 66 -8.64 -5.78 9.08
N TRP A 67 -8.23 -6.11 7.86
CA TRP A 67 -6.91 -6.66 7.57
C TRP A 67 -5.80 -5.62 7.79
N ASP A 68 -5.99 -4.39 7.31
CA ASP A 68 -5.00 -3.32 7.49
C ASP A 68 -4.88 -2.90 8.96
N ALA A 69 -5.99 -2.91 9.70
CA ALA A 69 -5.97 -2.66 11.14
C ALA A 69 -5.18 -3.72 11.92
N ILE A 70 -5.28 -5.00 11.53
CA ILE A 70 -4.50 -6.10 12.12
C ILE A 70 -3.01 -5.89 11.85
N VAL A 71 -2.62 -5.60 10.60
CA VAL A 71 -1.21 -5.35 10.22
C VAL A 71 -0.63 -4.23 11.09
N TRP A 72 -1.39 -3.12 11.26
CA TRP A 72 -0.96 -1.99 12.09
C TRP A 72 -0.76 -2.38 13.56
N ILE A 73 -1.73 -3.08 14.17
CA ILE A 73 -1.69 -3.46 15.60
C ILE A 73 -0.53 -4.42 15.88
N VAL A 74 -0.33 -5.40 15.00
CA VAL A 74 0.76 -6.37 15.12
C VAL A 74 2.10 -5.66 15.01
N THR A 75 2.29 -4.82 13.99
CA THR A 75 3.55 -4.08 13.78
C THR A 75 3.85 -3.16 14.96
N PHE A 76 2.85 -2.42 15.44
CA PHE A 76 2.98 -1.52 16.58
C PHE A 76 3.33 -2.28 17.85
N SER A 77 2.65 -3.40 18.13
CA SER A 77 2.93 -4.24 19.30
C SER A 77 4.36 -4.81 19.26
N VAL A 78 4.78 -5.40 18.15
CA VAL A 78 6.13 -5.98 18.03
C VAL A 78 7.21 -4.91 18.19
N THR A 79 7.01 -3.73 17.60
CA THR A 79 7.93 -2.59 17.74
C THR A 79 8.06 -2.13 19.19
N CYS A 80 6.96 -2.11 19.94
CA CYS A 80 6.92 -1.65 21.33
C CYS A 80 7.53 -2.66 22.32
N PHE A 81 7.35 -3.97 22.08
CA PHE A 81 7.79 -5.01 23.02
C PHE A 81 9.19 -5.57 22.74
N VAL A 82 9.60 -5.67 21.48
CA VAL A 82 10.85 -6.35 21.10
C VAL A 82 11.94 -5.35 20.79
N GLN A 83 11.80 -4.62 19.68
CA GLN A 83 12.73 -3.62 19.16
C GLN A 83 12.24 -3.12 17.80
N ILE A 84 12.68 -1.92 17.42
CA ILE A 84 12.30 -1.28 16.14
C ILE A 84 12.72 -2.12 14.92
N SER A 85 13.91 -2.72 14.93
CA SER A 85 14.40 -3.52 13.80
C SER A 85 13.53 -4.76 13.54
N TYR A 86 13.17 -5.49 14.60
CA TYR A 86 12.28 -6.66 14.49
C TYR A 86 10.84 -6.27 14.19
N GLY A 87 10.37 -5.15 14.75
CA GLY A 87 9.05 -4.59 14.44
C GLY A 87 8.89 -4.23 12.97
N LEU A 88 9.91 -3.59 12.37
CA LEU A 88 9.94 -3.30 10.94
C LEU A 88 9.92 -4.58 10.09
N ALA A 89 10.77 -5.55 10.42
CA ALA A 89 10.83 -6.83 9.69
C ALA A 89 9.49 -7.58 9.75
N ALA A 90 8.88 -7.67 10.93
CA ALA A 90 7.58 -8.29 11.12
C ALA A 90 6.47 -7.54 10.39
N GLY A 91 6.45 -6.21 10.44
CA GLY A 91 5.44 -5.39 9.76
C GLY A 91 5.48 -5.52 8.24
N VAL A 92 6.68 -5.52 7.66
CA VAL A 92 6.86 -5.77 6.21
C VAL A 92 6.40 -7.19 5.85
N GLY A 93 6.78 -8.20 6.64
CA GLY A 93 6.36 -9.59 6.41
C GLY A 93 4.84 -9.77 6.46
N VAL A 94 4.18 -9.20 7.48
CA VAL A 94 2.72 -9.28 7.65
C VAL A 94 1.99 -8.47 6.58
N SER A 95 2.52 -7.31 6.16
CA SER A 95 1.97 -6.52 5.06
C SER A 95 1.98 -7.29 3.73
N LEU A 96 3.11 -7.93 3.40
CA LEU A 96 3.21 -8.78 2.21
C LEU A 96 2.23 -9.96 2.29
N LEU A 97 2.18 -10.65 3.43
CA LEU A 97 1.25 -11.77 3.62
C LEU A 97 -0.21 -11.35 3.47
N SER A 98 -0.59 -10.16 3.96
CA SER A 98 -1.93 -9.60 3.79
C SER A 98 -2.29 -9.40 2.32
N ILE A 99 -1.37 -8.83 1.52
CA ILE A 99 -1.56 -8.64 0.08
C ILE A 99 -1.71 -9.99 -0.62
N PHE A 100 -0.89 -10.98 -0.28
CA PHE A 100 -1.02 -12.33 -0.82
C PHE A 100 -2.39 -12.93 -0.51
N VAL A 101 -2.84 -12.88 0.74
CA VAL A 101 -4.15 -13.40 1.17
C VAL A 101 -5.29 -12.69 0.44
N GLN A 102 -5.19 -11.38 0.24
CA GLN A 102 -6.18 -10.62 -0.52
C GLN A 102 -6.18 -10.99 -2.01
N GLY A 103 -5.00 -11.23 -2.60
CA GLY A 103 -4.84 -11.69 -3.98
C GLY A 103 -5.44 -13.10 -4.22
N TYR A 104 -5.36 -14.00 -3.24
CA TYR A 104 -5.98 -15.33 -3.33
C TYR A 104 -7.51 -15.34 -3.26
N LYS A 105 -8.15 -14.22 -2.89
CA LYS A 105 -9.61 -14.08 -2.95
C LYS A 105 -10.00 -13.23 -4.17
N PRO A 106 -10.06 -13.81 -5.38
CA PRO A 106 -10.61 -13.09 -6.53
C PRO A 106 -12.06 -12.70 -6.24
N TYR A 107 -12.39 -11.45 -6.49
CA TYR A 107 -13.76 -10.95 -6.41
C TYR A 107 -14.55 -11.59 -7.56
N THR A 108 -15.31 -12.63 -7.26
CA THR A 108 -16.20 -13.26 -8.25
C THR A 108 -17.55 -12.53 -8.23
N CYS A 109 -17.71 -11.59 -9.16
CA CYS A 109 -18.99 -10.95 -9.45
C CYS A 109 -19.69 -11.71 -10.58
N LEU A 110 -20.96 -12.06 -10.37
CA LEU A 110 -21.79 -12.65 -11.41
C LEU A 110 -22.43 -11.48 -12.19
N LEU A 111 -22.11 -11.34 -13.46
CA LEU A 111 -22.62 -10.26 -14.32
C LEU A 111 -23.89 -10.72 -15.04
N GLY A 112 -24.88 -9.83 -15.16
CA GLY A 112 -26.11 -10.02 -15.92
C GLY A 112 -26.32 -8.86 -16.89
N ILE A 113 -27.07 -9.12 -17.96
CA ILE A 113 -27.33 -8.15 -19.02
C ILE A 113 -28.59 -7.34 -18.73
N VAL A 114 -28.54 -6.04 -19.00
CA VAL A 114 -29.71 -5.16 -18.93
C VAL A 114 -30.46 -5.22 -20.26
N PRO A 115 -31.77 -5.51 -20.28
CA PRO A 115 -32.53 -5.60 -21.53
C PRO A 115 -32.51 -4.27 -22.30
N ASN A 116 -32.24 -4.34 -23.61
CA ASN A 116 -32.05 -3.21 -24.54
C ASN A 116 -30.74 -2.41 -24.43
N THR A 117 -29.73 -2.88 -23.70
CA THR A 117 -28.39 -2.23 -23.65
C THR A 117 -27.25 -3.24 -23.56
N ASP A 118 -26.08 -2.93 -24.11
CA ASP A 118 -24.85 -3.73 -23.97
C ASP A 118 -24.14 -3.55 -22.62
N LEU A 119 -24.88 -3.14 -21.58
CA LEU A 119 -24.36 -2.94 -20.23
C LEU A 119 -24.45 -4.23 -19.40
N TYR A 120 -23.29 -4.67 -18.91
CA TYR A 120 -23.17 -5.77 -17.97
C TYR A 120 -23.09 -5.22 -16.54
N LEU A 121 -24.02 -5.63 -15.68
CA LEU A 121 -24.11 -5.20 -14.29
C LEU A 121 -24.15 -6.40 -13.35
N ASP A 122 -23.62 -6.25 -12.14
CA ASP A 122 -23.65 -7.31 -11.12
C ASP A 122 -25.10 -7.63 -10.72
N ILE A 123 -25.52 -8.88 -10.93
CA ILE A 123 -26.88 -9.34 -10.63
C ILE A 123 -27.23 -9.26 -9.13
N LYS A 124 -26.23 -9.26 -8.23
CA LYS A 124 -26.45 -9.12 -6.79
C LYS A 124 -26.82 -7.68 -6.41
N ARG A 125 -26.42 -6.70 -7.21
CA ARG A 125 -26.59 -5.28 -6.91
C ARG A 125 -27.74 -4.63 -7.68
N TYR A 126 -28.10 -5.15 -8.86
CA TYR A 126 -29.20 -4.65 -9.68
C TYR A 126 -30.20 -5.78 -10.01
N LYS A 127 -31.45 -5.64 -9.54
CA LYS A 127 -32.51 -6.67 -9.67
C LYS A 127 -33.27 -6.63 -11.02
N GLY A 128 -32.83 -5.84 -11.99
CA GLY A 128 -33.52 -5.63 -13.28
C GLY A 128 -32.91 -6.35 -14.49
N THR A 129 -31.90 -7.20 -14.27
CA THR A 129 -31.19 -7.94 -15.30
C THR A 129 -31.89 -9.27 -15.62
N THR A 130 -32.01 -9.61 -16.91
CA THR A 130 -32.52 -10.91 -17.37
C THR A 130 -31.44 -11.99 -17.25
N SER A 131 -31.88 -13.25 -17.06
CA SER A 131 -31.16 -14.54 -16.91
C SER A 131 -29.61 -14.49 -16.82
N PRO A 132 -28.98 -15.17 -15.85
CA PRO A 132 -27.53 -15.15 -15.68
C PRO A 132 -26.84 -15.61 -16.97
N VAL A 133 -26.10 -14.71 -17.62
CA VAL A 133 -25.10 -15.06 -18.63
C VAL A 133 -23.91 -15.62 -17.87
N PHE A 134 -24.02 -16.87 -17.44
CA PHE A 134 -22.82 -17.66 -17.28
C PHE A 134 -22.27 -17.88 -18.69
N GLU A 135 -21.17 -17.21 -19.04
CA GLU A 135 -20.04 -18.06 -19.37
C GLU A 135 -19.39 -18.41 -18.04
N VAL A 136 -19.72 -19.62 -17.59
CA VAL A 136 -18.80 -20.44 -16.84
C VAL A 136 -17.43 -20.24 -17.49
N MET A 137 -16.37 -19.91 -16.72
CA MET A 137 -15.03 -20.31 -17.13
C MET A 137 -15.06 -21.84 -17.16
N HIS A 138 -15.64 -22.42 -18.22
CA HIS A 138 -15.28 -23.75 -18.63
C HIS A 138 -13.81 -23.61 -18.93
N LYS A 139 -13.02 -24.27 -18.10
CA LYS A 139 -11.72 -24.75 -18.48
C LYS A 139 -11.93 -25.48 -19.82
N CYS A 140 -11.77 -24.75 -20.92
CA CYS A 140 -11.74 -25.33 -22.24
C CYS A 140 -10.36 -25.97 -22.34
N ASP A 141 -10.28 -27.19 -21.80
CA ASP A 141 -9.40 -28.20 -22.34
C ASP A 141 -10.02 -28.58 -23.70
N GLU A 142 -9.56 -27.91 -24.77
CA GLU A 142 -9.55 -28.48 -26.11
C GLU A 142 -8.08 -28.36 -26.54
N VAL A 143 -7.32 -29.43 -26.70
CA VAL A 143 -7.65 -30.73 -27.30
C VAL A 143 -6.79 -31.79 -26.60
N GLU A 144 -7.30 -33.01 -26.48
CA GLU A 144 -6.55 -34.18 -26.02
C GLU A 144 -5.12 -34.24 -26.60
N LYS A 145 -4.12 -33.74 -25.87
CA LYS A 145 -2.98 -34.45 -25.24
C LYS A 145 -1.82 -33.51 -24.88
N LYS A 146 -1.54 -33.48 -23.56
CA LYS A 146 -0.27 -33.21 -22.86
C LYS A 146 0.32 -31.78 -22.80
N GLU A 147 0.34 -31.30 -21.55
CA GLU A 147 1.32 -30.41 -20.89
C GLU A 147 1.29 -28.90 -21.16
N LYS A 148 0.40 -28.24 -20.40
CA LYS A 148 0.64 -27.06 -19.52
C LYS A 148 1.60 -25.95 -20.02
N LYS A 149 1.03 -24.75 -20.18
CA LYS A 149 1.53 -23.54 -19.48
C LYS A 149 0.46 -22.43 -19.46
N PHE A 150 0.01 -22.07 -18.27
CA PHE A 150 -0.83 -20.89 -18.02
C PHE A 150 0.08 -19.70 -17.72
N LEU A 151 -0.10 -18.58 -18.43
CA LEU A 151 0.54 -17.30 -18.09
C LEU A 151 -0.50 -16.40 -17.43
N ILE A 152 -0.21 -15.97 -16.20
CA ILE A 152 -1.06 -15.09 -15.41
C ILE A 152 -0.51 -13.67 -15.59
N PHE A 153 -1.30 -12.80 -16.20
CA PHE A 153 -0.90 -11.40 -16.39
C PHE A 153 -1.43 -10.54 -15.24
N PRO A 154 -0.57 -9.71 -14.61
CA PRO A 154 -0.93 -8.91 -13.46
C PRO A 154 -1.84 -7.72 -13.81
N THR A 155 -2.05 -7.37 -15.09
CA THR A 155 -2.94 -6.27 -15.49
C THR A 155 -3.43 -6.40 -16.94
N VAL A 156 -4.63 -5.89 -17.25
CA VAL A 156 -5.29 -5.98 -18.57
C VAL A 156 -4.49 -5.31 -19.69
N HIS A 157 -3.73 -4.26 -19.37
CA HIS A 157 -2.85 -3.58 -20.33
C HIS A 157 -1.75 -4.51 -20.88
N ASP A 158 -1.20 -5.37 -20.03
CA ASP A 158 -0.11 -6.30 -20.39
C ASP A 158 -0.63 -7.46 -21.27
N ALA A 159 -1.87 -7.89 -21.01
CA ALA A 159 -2.57 -8.86 -21.84
C ALA A 159 -2.87 -8.31 -23.25
N VAL A 160 -3.29 -7.04 -23.36
CA VAL A 160 -3.58 -6.39 -24.65
C VAL A 160 -2.30 -6.15 -25.46
N LEU A 161 -1.20 -5.73 -24.82
CA LEU A 161 0.10 -5.52 -25.47
C LEU A 161 0.66 -6.82 -26.05
N TYR A 162 0.60 -7.91 -25.27
CA TYR A 162 1.07 -9.23 -25.71
C TYR A 162 0.27 -9.74 -26.91
N THR A 163 -1.04 -9.50 -26.92
CA THR A 163 -1.91 -9.90 -28.03
C THR A 163 -1.66 -9.09 -29.29
N GLN A 164 -1.46 -7.77 -29.16
CA GLN A 164 -1.15 -6.89 -30.30
C GLN A 164 0.19 -7.25 -30.96
N VAL A 165 1.26 -7.47 -30.18
CA VAL A 165 2.60 -7.80 -30.72
C VAL A 165 2.61 -9.15 -31.45
N ASN A 166 1.93 -10.15 -30.89
CA ASN A 166 2.01 -11.52 -31.40
C ASN A 166 1.01 -11.81 -32.54
N VAL A 167 -0.09 -11.05 -32.62
CA VAL A 167 -1.04 -11.14 -33.74
C VAL A 167 -0.58 -10.29 -34.93
N LEU A 168 -0.08 -9.07 -34.72
CA LEU A 168 0.41 -8.22 -35.82
C LEU A 168 1.72 -8.72 -36.45
N SER A 169 2.52 -9.52 -35.74
CA SER A 169 3.69 -10.21 -36.33
C SER A 169 3.30 -11.42 -37.19
N LYS A 170 2.04 -11.87 -37.15
CA LYS A 170 1.56 -13.05 -37.88
C LYS A 170 0.82 -12.70 -39.18
N ASP A 171 0.53 -11.41 -39.38
CA ASP A 171 -0.11 -10.85 -40.58
C ASP A 171 0.91 -10.21 -41.57
N LYS A 172 2.22 -10.51 -41.42
CA LYS A 172 3.28 -10.11 -42.35
C LYS A 172 4.19 -11.29 -42.68
#